data_AF-A0A6L7UJX2-F1
#
_entry.id   AF-A0A6L7UJX2-F1
#
_cell.length_a   1.000
_cell.length_b   1.000
_cell.length_c   1.000
_cell.angle_alpha   90.00
_cell.angle_beta   90.00
_cell.angle_gamma   90.00
#
_symmetry.space_group_name_H-M   'P 1'
#
loop_
_entity.id
_entity.type
_entity.pdbx_description
1 polymer ?
#
loop_
_entity_poly.entity_id
_entity_poly.type
_entity_poly.pdbx_seq_one_letter_code
_entity_poly.pdbx_strand_id
1 'polypeptide(L)'
;MAGGTKPWERRRLHRSSVSREREPARRSSAARRWPRLPRSRAPTGCAKSDASSSTATGDPPVKFFIIGIADHPELEPLLRRVERKADELGVSLSFEPSLARTAGRDSAAPEGIEGDVALVLALGGDGTLLRAARLAAPRGIPVLGCNLGRLGFLTMVSEDELEAAMSMVAGGDYALEKRLALRVRVVPNGSSGPDGRSFYAINDAVIHKSGFARLIGLRVLADDDEVGHYSADGIILATATGSTAYSLSAGGPIVSPTMEGIVATPISPHTLAVRPVVFSGDTRISVELLSGDHDLQLTVDGQPGCRLSVGDRVEVARSRHAVGLVRLPRHSFFTVLRRKLRWGDVREHPASPSGAEDES
;
A
#
# COMPACT_ATOMS: atom_id res chain seq x y z
N MET A 1 -40.41 40.13 36.51
CA MET A 1 -40.91 38.79 36.16
C MET A 1 -41.03 38.73 34.65
N ALA A 2 -40.15 38.01 33.98
CA ALA A 2 -40.16 37.87 32.53
C ALA A 2 -40.31 36.38 32.18
N GLY A 3 -41.45 36.04 31.59
CA GLY A 3 -41.71 34.78 30.92
C GLY A 3 -42.31 35.11 29.55
N GLY A 4 -41.78 34.51 28.48
CA GLY A 4 -42.26 34.74 27.12
C GLY A 4 -41.54 33.86 26.12
N THR A 5 -42.16 32.72 25.80
CA THR A 5 -41.71 31.68 24.88
C THR A 5 -41.78 32.07 23.40
N LYS A 6 -40.72 31.69 22.68
CA LYS A 6 -40.47 31.41 21.24
C LYS A 6 -41.50 31.84 20.15
N PRO A 7 -40.99 32.39 19.02
CA PRO A 7 -41.69 32.37 17.75
C PRO A 7 -40.84 31.81 16.60
N TRP A 8 -41.16 30.61 16.11
CA TRP A 8 -41.18 30.28 14.66
C TRP A 8 -41.69 28.85 14.44
N GLU A 9 -43.00 28.71 14.29
CA GLU A 9 -43.63 27.56 13.64
C GLU A 9 -44.57 28.10 12.57
N ARG A 10 -44.69 27.31 11.49
CA ARG A 10 -45.59 27.42 10.32
C ARG A 10 -45.06 28.19 9.10
N ARG A 11 -44.63 27.41 8.10
CA ARG A 11 -45.30 27.35 6.79
C ARG A 11 -45.08 25.98 6.15
N ARG A 12 -46.17 25.43 5.58
CA ARG A 12 -46.31 24.13 4.91
C ARG A 12 -46.76 24.41 3.47
N LEU A 13 -46.47 23.45 2.58
CA LEU A 13 -46.94 23.30 1.16
C LEU A 13 -46.07 24.06 0.14
N HIS A 14 -45.56 23.48 -0.97
CA HIS A 14 -46.13 22.46 -1.86
C HIS A 14 -45.10 21.44 -2.42
N ARG A 15 -45.58 20.20 -2.63
CA ARG A 15 -44.95 19.19 -3.50
C ARG A 15 -45.05 19.63 -4.96
N SER A 16 -43.97 19.51 -5.72
CA SER A 16 -44.05 19.20 -7.15
C SER A 16 -43.03 18.10 -7.48
N SER A 17 -43.57 17.04 -8.07
CA SER A 17 -42.91 15.84 -8.53
C SER A 17 -42.29 16.09 -9.90
N VAL A 18 -40.97 15.90 -10.02
CA VAL A 18 -40.33 15.60 -11.30
C VAL A 18 -39.39 14.42 -11.07
N SER A 19 -39.91 13.23 -11.35
CA SER A 19 -39.17 12.02 -11.61
C SER A 19 -38.29 12.24 -12.85
N ARG A 20 -36.98 12.28 -12.64
CA ARG A 20 -36.00 11.98 -13.68
C ARG A 20 -35.14 10.83 -13.15
N GLU A 21 -35.43 9.64 -13.65
CA GLU A 21 -34.50 8.51 -13.64
C GLU A 21 -33.16 9.02 -14.15
N ARG A 22 -32.15 9.05 -13.27
CA ARG A 22 -30.76 9.25 -13.68
C ARG A 22 -30.20 7.87 -13.97
N GLU A 23 -30.05 7.56 -15.25
CA GLU A 23 -29.17 6.49 -15.73
C GLU A 23 -27.82 6.54 -14.99
N PRO A 24 -27.23 5.38 -14.66
CA PRO A 24 -25.90 5.36 -14.07
C PRO A 24 -24.92 5.94 -15.08
N ALA A 25 -24.40 7.13 -14.77
CA ALA A 25 -23.34 7.77 -15.51
C ALA A 25 -22.19 6.77 -15.68
N ARG A 26 -22.01 6.27 -16.91
CA ARG A 26 -20.79 5.58 -17.34
C ARG A 26 -19.64 6.58 -17.17
N ARG A 27 -19.02 6.57 -15.99
CA ARG A 27 -17.75 7.25 -15.77
C ARG A 27 -16.72 6.52 -16.61
N SER A 28 -16.46 7.05 -17.80
CA SER A 28 -15.28 6.72 -18.57
C SER A 28 -14.06 7.20 -17.77
N SER A 29 -13.57 6.38 -16.85
CA SER A 29 -12.21 6.50 -16.39
C SER A 29 -11.34 6.09 -17.58
N ALA A 30 -10.92 7.08 -18.36
CA ALA A 30 -9.77 6.94 -19.24
C ALA A 30 -8.55 6.75 -18.33
N ALA A 31 -8.41 5.54 -17.78
CA ALA A 31 -7.22 5.10 -17.10
C ALA A 31 -6.09 5.25 -18.12
N ARG A 32 -5.18 6.19 -17.88
CA ARG A 32 -3.90 6.28 -18.61
C ARG A 32 -3.32 4.87 -18.58
N ARG A 33 -3.38 4.17 -19.73
CA ARG A 33 -2.82 2.82 -19.88
C ARG A 33 -1.31 2.98 -19.70
N TRP A 34 -0.77 2.39 -18.64
CA TRP A 34 0.66 2.14 -18.53
C TRP A 34 1.08 1.25 -19.71
N PRO A 35 2.33 1.33 -20.22
CA PRO A 35 2.75 0.55 -21.39
C PRO A 35 2.35 -0.92 -21.21
N ARG A 36 1.60 -1.45 -22.19
CA ARG A 36 1.37 -2.89 -22.26
C ARG A 36 2.74 -3.53 -22.41
N LEU A 37 2.99 -4.61 -21.66
CA LEU A 37 4.16 -5.44 -21.93
C LEU A 37 4.14 -5.84 -23.42
N PRO A 38 5.29 -5.79 -24.12
CA PRO A 38 5.39 -6.24 -25.50
C PRO A 38 4.78 -7.64 -25.63
N ARG A 39 3.87 -7.81 -26.59
CA ARG A 39 3.30 -9.13 -26.88
C ARG A 39 4.41 -9.98 -27.51
N SER A 40 4.89 -11.00 -26.80
CA SER A 40 5.69 -12.05 -27.45
C SER A 40 4.80 -12.74 -28.49
N ARG A 41 5.27 -12.81 -29.74
CA ARG A 41 4.60 -13.61 -30.76
C ARG A 41 4.77 -15.08 -30.35
N ALA A 42 3.67 -15.77 -30.08
CA ALA A 42 3.67 -17.22 -30.01
C ALA A 42 4.21 -17.78 -31.35
N PRO A 43 5.01 -18.84 -31.35
CA PRO A 43 5.44 -19.49 -32.58
C PRO A 43 4.23 -20.24 -33.17
N THR A 44 3.49 -19.59 -34.08
CA THR A 44 2.55 -20.30 -34.95
C THR A 44 3.34 -21.13 -35.94
N GLY A 45 3.13 -22.44 -35.88
CA GLY A 45 3.91 -23.44 -36.60
C GLY A 45 3.81 -23.41 -38.13
N CYS A 46 4.82 -24.06 -38.70
CA CYS A 46 4.85 -24.78 -39.97
C CYS A 46 4.45 -24.01 -41.25
N ALA A 47 5.45 -23.39 -41.88
CA ALA A 47 5.50 -23.25 -43.33
C ALA A 47 6.93 -23.57 -43.81
N LYS A 48 7.02 -24.43 -44.83
CA LYS A 48 8.26 -24.89 -45.45
C LYS A 48 8.95 -23.77 -46.24
N SER A 49 10.27 -23.90 -46.34
CA SER A 49 11.20 -23.38 -47.36
C SER A 49 11.22 -21.87 -47.61
N ASP A 50 12.27 -21.19 -47.14
CA ASP A 50 13.44 -20.88 -48.00
C ASP A 50 14.51 -20.12 -47.20
N ALA A 51 15.77 -20.48 -47.48
CA ALA A 51 16.94 -19.88 -46.87
C ALA A 51 17.18 -18.47 -47.44
N SER A 52 17.00 -17.44 -46.62
CA SER A 52 17.82 -16.23 -46.70
C SER A 52 17.87 -15.54 -45.35
N SER A 53 19.11 -15.29 -44.91
CA SER A 53 19.47 -14.60 -43.69
C SER A 53 18.89 -13.18 -43.67
N SER A 54 17.88 -12.96 -42.83
CA SER A 54 17.56 -11.63 -42.32
C SER A 54 17.61 -11.70 -40.79
N THR A 55 18.49 -10.88 -40.22
CA THR A 55 18.68 -10.69 -38.79
C THR A 55 17.34 -10.32 -38.15
N ALA A 56 16.76 -11.27 -37.42
CA ALA A 56 15.57 -11.03 -36.62
C ALA A 56 15.88 -9.93 -35.59
N THR A 57 15.46 -8.70 -35.91
CA THR A 57 15.39 -7.58 -34.99
C THR A 57 14.17 -7.84 -34.10
N GLY A 58 14.32 -8.77 -33.17
CA GLY A 58 13.35 -9.00 -32.11
C GLY A 58 13.46 -7.88 -31.09
N ASP A 59 12.32 -7.35 -30.63
CA ASP A 59 12.29 -6.52 -29.43
C ASP A 59 13.02 -7.25 -28.30
N PRO A 60 13.80 -6.55 -27.45
CA PRO A 60 14.50 -7.18 -26.35
C PRO A 60 13.50 -7.96 -25.46
N PRO A 61 13.89 -9.12 -24.94
CA PRO A 61 13.01 -9.93 -24.11
C PRO A 61 12.58 -9.13 -22.88
N VAL A 62 11.28 -9.17 -22.58
CA VAL A 62 10.70 -8.55 -21.38
C VAL A 62 11.48 -9.03 -20.16
N LYS A 63 11.93 -8.11 -19.30
CA LYS A 63 12.76 -8.43 -18.13
C LYS A 63 11.98 -8.27 -16.83
N PHE A 64 11.96 -9.29 -15.99
CA PHE A 64 11.43 -9.23 -14.63
C PHE A 64 12.57 -9.19 -13.60
N PHE A 65 12.40 -8.40 -12.54
CA PHE A 65 13.32 -8.35 -11.41
C PHE A 65 12.70 -9.04 -10.20
N ILE A 66 13.42 -10.00 -9.62
CA ILE A 66 12.94 -10.84 -8.53
C ILE A 66 13.58 -10.37 -7.22
N ILE A 67 12.75 -10.16 -6.21
CA ILE A 67 13.13 -9.72 -4.86
C ILE A 67 12.37 -10.54 -3.83
N GLY A 68 12.99 -10.95 -2.72
CA GLY A 68 12.41 -11.94 -1.82
C GLY A 68 13.09 -12.08 -0.46
N ILE A 69 12.84 -13.20 0.22
CA ILE A 69 13.51 -13.54 1.48
C ILE A 69 14.37 -14.78 1.23
N ALA A 70 15.69 -14.64 1.35
CA ALA A 70 16.65 -15.70 1.01
C ALA A 70 16.54 -16.94 1.91
N ASP A 71 16.05 -16.78 3.14
CA ASP A 71 15.99 -17.85 4.14
C ASP A 71 14.67 -18.65 4.10
N HIS A 72 13.83 -18.48 3.07
CA HIS A 72 12.59 -19.24 2.97
C HIS A 72 12.87 -20.73 2.64
N PRO A 73 12.35 -21.70 3.41
CA PRO A 73 12.71 -23.13 3.28
C PRO A 73 12.48 -23.74 1.88
N GLU A 74 11.48 -23.25 1.16
CA GLU A 74 11.11 -23.74 -0.18
C GLU A 74 11.49 -22.77 -1.30
N LEU A 75 12.41 -21.83 -1.03
CA LEU A 75 12.78 -20.81 -2.01
C LEU A 75 13.43 -21.42 -3.26
N GLU A 76 14.36 -22.36 -3.11
CA GLU A 76 15.10 -22.91 -4.26
C GLU A 76 14.19 -23.69 -5.23
N PRO A 77 13.30 -24.60 -4.79
CA PRO A 77 12.28 -25.19 -5.66
C PRO A 77 11.38 -24.15 -6.34
N LEU A 78 10.98 -23.11 -5.60
CA LEU A 78 10.16 -22.03 -6.12
C LEU A 78 10.88 -21.23 -7.22
N LEU A 79 12.15 -20.86 -7.01
CA LEU A 79 12.94 -20.14 -8.00
C LEU A 79 13.09 -20.96 -9.28
N ARG A 80 13.32 -22.27 -9.19
CA ARG A 80 13.33 -23.16 -10.36
C ARG A 80 12.01 -23.16 -11.13
N ARG A 81 10.87 -23.14 -10.43
CA ARG A 81 9.53 -23.05 -11.05
C ARG A 81 9.37 -21.71 -11.78
N VAL A 82 9.79 -20.62 -11.15
CA VAL A 82 9.75 -19.27 -11.72
C VAL A 82 10.65 -19.17 -12.96
N GLU A 83 11.86 -19.73 -12.92
CA GLU A 83 12.79 -19.76 -14.06
C GLU A 83 12.20 -20.53 -15.23
N ARG A 84 11.76 -21.77 -15.01
CA ARG A 84 11.10 -22.57 -16.05
C ARG A 84 9.90 -21.83 -16.65
N LYS A 85 9.10 -21.19 -15.81
CA LYS A 85 7.93 -20.44 -16.27
C LYS A 85 8.31 -19.20 -17.07
N ALA A 86 9.38 -18.52 -16.69
CA ALA A 86 9.89 -17.37 -17.43
C ALA A 86 10.42 -17.78 -18.81
N ASP A 87 11.12 -18.91 -18.91
CA ASP A 87 11.59 -19.48 -20.18
C ASP A 87 10.41 -19.81 -21.12
N GLU A 88 9.35 -20.44 -20.60
CA GLU A 88 8.11 -20.71 -21.36
C GLU A 88 7.46 -19.43 -21.92
N LEU A 89 7.56 -18.32 -21.18
CA LEU A 89 6.96 -17.04 -21.54
C LEU A 89 7.89 -16.16 -22.39
N GLY A 90 9.15 -16.55 -22.59
CA GLY A 90 10.16 -15.73 -23.25
C GLY A 90 10.55 -14.48 -22.46
N VAL A 91 10.48 -14.56 -21.12
CA VAL A 91 10.79 -13.47 -20.19
C VAL A 91 12.18 -13.70 -19.58
N SER A 92 13.02 -12.67 -19.61
CA SER A 92 14.32 -12.70 -18.94
C SER A 92 14.18 -12.36 -17.45
N LEU A 93 14.98 -13.02 -16.61
CA LEU A 93 14.98 -12.79 -15.16
C LEU A 93 16.28 -12.15 -14.68
N SER A 94 16.14 -11.28 -13.68
CA SER A 94 17.22 -10.75 -12.87
C SER A 94 16.83 -10.83 -11.40
N PHE A 95 17.81 -10.96 -10.51
CA PHE A 95 17.57 -11.24 -9.09
C PHE A 95 18.30 -10.22 -8.24
N GLU A 96 17.76 -9.92 -7.05
CA GLU A 96 18.54 -9.26 -6.02
C GLU A 96 19.71 -10.17 -5.55
N PRO A 97 20.80 -9.60 -4.99
CA PRO A 97 21.99 -10.36 -4.64
C PRO A 97 21.75 -11.54 -3.69
N SER A 98 20.84 -11.38 -2.72
CA SER A 98 20.53 -12.41 -1.74
C SER A 98 19.86 -13.64 -2.39
N LEU A 99 18.96 -13.43 -3.34
CA LEU A 99 18.29 -14.49 -4.09
C LEU A 99 19.18 -15.11 -5.17
N ALA A 100 20.06 -14.31 -5.81
CA ALA A 100 20.98 -14.80 -6.83
C ALA A 100 21.86 -15.93 -6.30
N ARG A 101 22.36 -15.80 -5.06
CA ARG A 101 23.14 -16.85 -4.38
C ARG A 101 22.34 -18.14 -4.20
N THR A 102 21.09 -18.05 -3.74
CA THR A 102 20.21 -19.21 -3.57
C THR A 102 19.85 -19.87 -4.92
N ALA A 103 19.77 -19.08 -5.99
CA ALA A 103 19.54 -19.57 -7.36
C ALA A 103 20.79 -20.21 -8.00
N GLY A 104 21.91 -20.32 -7.28
CA GLY A 104 23.18 -20.82 -7.84
C GLY A 104 23.78 -19.91 -8.90
N ARG A 105 23.44 -18.61 -8.89
CA ARG A 105 23.98 -17.59 -9.80
C ARG A 105 25.08 -16.79 -9.14
N ASP A 106 25.94 -16.21 -9.98
CA ASP A 106 27.07 -15.42 -9.54
C ASP A 106 26.61 -14.19 -8.73
N SER A 107 27.22 -13.98 -7.57
CA SER A 107 26.77 -13.00 -6.56
C SER A 107 27.00 -11.53 -6.94
N ALA A 108 27.58 -11.27 -8.11
CA ALA A 108 27.84 -9.94 -8.66
C ALA A 108 26.57 -9.22 -9.17
N ALA A 109 25.38 -9.67 -8.76
CA ALA A 109 24.14 -8.98 -9.07
C ALA A 109 24.16 -7.56 -8.47
N PRO A 110 23.68 -6.55 -9.20
CA PRO A 110 23.69 -5.17 -8.72
C PRO A 110 22.77 -4.98 -7.52
N GLU A 111 23.13 -4.05 -6.63
CA GLU A 111 22.28 -3.59 -5.53
C GLU A 111 21.13 -2.73 -6.09
N GLY A 112 20.14 -3.39 -6.72
CA GLY A 112 18.92 -2.76 -7.21
C GLY A 112 18.51 -3.16 -8.61
N ILE A 113 17.61 -2.35 -9.18
CA ILE A 113 17.02 -2.59 -10.50
C ILE A 113 17.86 -1.89 -11.57
N GLU A 114 18.46 -2.69 -12.45
CA GLU A 114 19.24 -2.23 -13.61
C GLU A 114 18.59 -2.56 -14.95
N GLY A 115 18.73 -1.60 -15.88
CA GLY A 115 18.17 -1.67 -17.23
C GLY A 115 16.65 -1.56 -17.25
N ASP A 116 16.08 -1.91 -18.41
CA ASP A 116 14.64 -1.83 -18.65
C ASP A 116 13.92 -3.04 -18.04
N VAL A 117 13.57 -2.93 -16.76
CA VAL A 117 12.77 -3.92 -16.05
C VAL A 117 11.29 -3.56 -16.17
N ALA A 118 10.50 -4.53 -16.60
CA ALA A 118 9.09 -4.35 -16.91
C ALA A 118 8.17 -4.65 -15.71
N LEU A 119 8.64 -5.47 -14.77
CA LEU A 119 7.92 -5.88 -13.57
C LEU A 119 8.92 -6.21 -12.45
N VAL A 120 8.57 -5.85 -11.21
CA VAL A 120 9.20 -6.42 -10.02
C VAL A 120 8.31 -7.51 -9.43
N LEU A 121 8.82 -8.72 -9.27
CA LEU A 121 8.15 -9.82 -8.58
C LEU A 121 8.70 -9.93 -7.15
N ALA A 122 7.86 -9.61 -6.18
CA ALA A 122 8.16 -9.70 -4.75
C ALA A 122 7.70 -11.06 -4.19
N LEU A 123 8.65 -11.91 -3.81
CA LEU A 123 8.46 -13.24 -3.24
C LEU A 123 8.58 -13.19 -1.70
N GLY A 124 7.47 -13.05 -1.01
CA GLY A 124 7.43 -12.99 0.46
C GLY A 124 6.19 -12.29 0.99
N GLY A 125 6.26 -11.78 2.22
CA GLY A 125 5.15 -11.06 2.84
C GLY A 125 5.04 -9.59 2.41
N ASP A 126 4.15 -8.85 3.10
CA ASP A 126 3.94 -7.42 2.87
C ASP A 126 5.25 -6.61 3.01
N GLY A 127 6.14 -6.97 3.94
CA GLY A 127 7.44 -6.30 4.11
C GLY A 127 8.36 -6.42 2.88
N THR A 128 8.36 -7.57 2.21
CA THR A 128 9.09 -7.77 0.94
C THR A 128 8.50 -6.91 -0.17
N LEU A 129 7.17 -6.83 -0.25
CA LEU A 129 6.50 -5.98 -1.23
C LEU A 129 6.78 -4.49 -0.99
N LEU A 130 6.81 -4.03 0.26
CA LEU A 130 7.20 -2.65 0.59
C LEU A 130 8.62 -2.35 0.12
N ARG A 131 9.56 -3.28 0.34
CA ARG A 131 10.95 -3.16 -0.15
C ARG A 131 10.99 -3.08 -1.68
N ALA A 132 10.27 -3.96 -2.36
CA ALA A 132 10.14 -3.97 -3.82
C ALA A 132 9.59 -2.65 -4.35
N ALA A 133 8.50 -2.15 -3.75
CA ALA A 133 7.83 -0.94 -4.15
C ALA A 133 8.67 0.32 -3.94
N ARG A 134 9.52 0.38 -2.90
CA ARG A 134 10.49 1.49 -2.72
C ARG A 134 11.52 1.55 -3.84
N LEU A 135 11.98 0.41 -4.35
CA LEU A 135 12.91 0.34 -5.48
C LEU A 135 12.24 0.66 -6.82
N ALA A 136 10.99 0.21 -6.97
CA ALA A 136 10.24 0.26 -8.23
C ALA A 136 9.56 1.61 -8.50
N ALA A 137 9.01 2.27 -7.46
CA ALA A 137 8.20 3.47 -7.61
C ALA A 137 8.93 4.65 -8.29
N PRO A 138 10.20 4.97 -7.97
CA PRO A 138 10.94 6.04 -8.66
C PRO A 138 11.10 5.79 -10.16
N ARG A 139 11.11 4.51 -10.58
CA ARG A 139 11.24 4.07 -11.96
C ARG A 139 9.88 3.84 -12.65
N GLY A 140 8.77 3.95 -11.91
CA GLY A 140 7.44 3.67 -12.43
C GLY A 140 7.22 2.19 -12.81
N ILE A 141 7.97 1.27 -12.20
CA ILE A 141 7.86 -0.15 -12.50
C ILE A 141 6.75 -0.75 -11.62
N PRO A 142 5.82 -1.54 -12.19
CA PRO A 142 4.79 -2.20 -11.40
C PRO A 142 5.35 -3.34 -10.56
N VAL A 143 4.71 -3.61 -9.43
CA VAL A 143 5.09 -4.69 -8.50
C VAL A 143 3.99 -5.74 -8.42
N LEU A 144 4.35 -6.99 -8.62
CA LEU A 144 3.52 -8.16 -8.33
C LEU A 144 4.00 -8.79 -7.02
N GLY A 145 3.10 -8.97 -6.05
CA GLY A 145 3.42 -9.61 -4.77
C GLY A 145 2.90 -11.04 -4.69
N CYS A 146 3.81 -11.99 -4.46
CA CYS A 146 3.51 -13.37 -4.17
C CYS A 146 3.80 -13.67 -2.69
N ASN A 147 2.79 -14.13 -1.98
CA ASN A 147 2.87 -14.46 -0.58
C ASN A 147 3.38 -15.89 -0.35
N LEU A 148 4.56 -16.02 0.28
CA LEU A 148 5.20 -17.30 0.64
C LEU A 148 4.93 -17.69 2.11
N GLY A 149 3.70 -17.53 2.58
CA GLY A 149 3.38 -17.78 3.99
C GLY A 149 1.97 -17.33 4.36
N ARG A 150 1.84 -16.52 5.42
CA ARG A 150 0.54 -15.99 5.82
C ARG A 150 0.10 -14.87 4.87
N LEU A 151 -1.12 -14.99 4.35
CA LEU A 151 -1.73 -14.01 3.43
C LEU A 151 -1.44 -12.56 3.87
N GLY A 152 -0.95 -11.72 2.96
CA GLY A 152 -0.70 -10.29 3.16
C GLY A 152 -1.92 -9.42 2.84
N PHE A 153 -1.91 -8.14 3.20
CA PHE A 153 -2.86 -7.17 2.65
C PHE A 153 -2.44 -6.70 1.25
N LEU A 154 -1.14 -6.75 0.96
CA LEU A 154 -0.55 -6.31 -0.31
C LEU A 154 -0.16 -7.49 -1.20
N THR A 155 0.28 -8.60 -0.62
CA THR A 155 0.65 -9.83 -1.34
C THR A 155 -0.55 -10.77 -1.49
N MET A 156 -1.33 -10.55 -2.55
CA MET A 156 -2.61 -11.26 -2.77
C MET A 156 -2.48 -12.58 -3.53
N VAL A 157 -1.39 -12.82 -4.26
CA VAL A 157 -1.15 -14.05 -5.03
C VAL A 157 -0.49 -15.08 -4.12
N SER A 158 -1.01 -16.31 -4.07
CA SER A 158 -0.34 -17.40 -3.37
C SER A 158 0.79 -18.02 -4.19
N GLU A 159 1.65 -18.80 -3.55
CA GLU A 159 2.70 -19.56 -4.24
C GLU A 159 2.14 -20.50 -5.33
N ASP A 160 1.01 -21.14 -5.07
CA ASP A 160 0.34 -22.03 -6.03
C ASP A 160 -0.19 -21.28 -7.26
N GLU A 161 -0.59 -20.02 -7.08
CA GLU A 161 -1.14 -19.17 -8.13
C GLU A 161 -0.05 -18.46 -8.94
N LEU A 162 1.22 -18.53 -8.52
CA LEU A 162 2.30 -17.71 -9.07
C LEU A 162 2.53 -17.93 -10.58
N GLU A 163 2.57 -19.18 -11.03
CA GLU A 163 2.83 -19.48 -12.45
C GLU A 163 1.68 -19.00 -13.35
N ALA A 164 0.44 -19.09 -12.86
CA ALA A 164 -0.74 -18.54 -13.53
C ALA A 164 -0.67 -17.01 -13.56
N ALA A 165 -0.32 -16.39 -12.43
CA ALA A 165 -0.12 -14.94 -12.30
C ALA A 165 0.92 -14.42 -13.30
N MET A 166 2.07 -15.08 -13.42
CA MET A 166 3.11 -14.73 -14.39
C MET A 166 2.58 -14.79 -15.83
N SER A 167 1.81 -15.83 -16.16
CA SER A 167 1.20 -15.99 -17.49
C SER A 167 0.23 -14.85 -17.80
N MET A 168 -0.62 -14.49 -16.83
CA MET A 168 -1.58 -13.39 -16.99
C MET A 168 -0.87 -12.05 -17.13
N VAL A 169 0.18 -11.81 -16.36
CA VAL A 169 0.97 -10.56 -16.48
C VAL A 169 1.64 -10.48 -17.83
N ALA A 170 2.34 -11.53 -18.27
CA ALA A 170 2.97 -11.59 -19.59
C ALA A 170 1.95 -11.43 -20.74
N GLY A 171 0.74 -11.97 -20.59
CA GLY A 171 -0.37 -11.81 -21.54
C GLY A 171 -1.02 -10.41 -21.52
N GLY A 172 -0.77 -9.60 -20.50
CA GLY A 172 -1.40 -8.28 -20.30
C GLY A 172 -2.76 -8.32 -19.60
N ASP A 173 -3.13 -9.46 -19.02
CA ASP A 173 -4.43 -9.72 -18.37
C ASP A 173 -4.39 -9.34 -16.87
N TYR A 174 -4.06 -8.09 -16.60
CA TYR A 174 -4.00 -7.55 -15.24
C TYR A 174 -4.45 -6.09 -15.20
N ALA A 175 -4.83 -5.63 -14.01
CA ALA A 175 -5.05 -4.21 -13.72
C ALA A 175 -3.87 -3.66 -12.92
N LEU A 176 -3.57 -2.37 -13.10
CA LEU A 176 -2.66 -1.64 -12.22
C LEU A 176 -3.46 -0.82 -11.23
N GLU A 177 -3.17 -1.01 -9.96
CA GLU A 177 -3.66 -0.17 -8.89
C GLU A 177 -2.57 0.81 -8.47
N LYS A 178 -2.83 2.09 -8.70
CA LYS A 178 -1.97 3.16 -8.20
C LYS A 178 -2.27 3.36 -6.72
N ARG A 179 -1.22 3.34 -5.91
CA ARG A 179 -1.30 3.60 -4.47
C ARG A 179 -0.54 4.88 -4.15
N LEU A 180 -1.19 5.74 -3.36
CA LEU A 180 -0.56 6.90 -2.76
C LEU A 180 0.66 6.45 -1.93
N ALA A 181 1.74 7.22 -2.03
CA ALA A 181 2.88 7.13 -1.12
C ALA A 181 3.16 8.52 -0.53
N LEU A 182 3.79 8.55 0.63
CA LEU A 182 4.13 9.75 1.36
C LEU A 182 5.59 10.14 1.10
N ARG A 183 5.81 11.44 0.94
CA ARG A 183 7.09 12.07 1.18
C ARG A 183 7.07 12.60 2.62
N VAL A 184 8.05 12.17 3.41
CA VAL A 184 8.22 12.60 4.80
C VAL A 184 9.49 13.44 4.87
N ARG A 185 9.42 14.64 5.42
CA ARG A 185 10.56 15.54 5.60
C ARG A 185 10.69 15.92 7.06
N VAL A 186 11.90 15.83 7.61
CA VAL A 186 12.21 16.32 8.95
C VAL A 186 12.95 17.64 8.81
N VAL A 187 12.36 18.71 9.34
CA VAL A 187 12.90 20.07 9.36
C VAL A 187 13.39 20.35 10.79
N PRO A 188 14.71 20.48 11.02
CA PRO A 188 15.23 20.80 12.33
C PRO A 188 14.78 22.16 12.84
N ASN A 189 14.68 22.32 14.17
CA ASN A 189 14.37 23.61 14.77
C ASN A 189 15.37 24.71 14.31
N GLY A 190 14.86 25.89 13.99
CA GLY A 190 15.67 27.04 13.54
C GLY A 190 16.21 26.93 12.11
N SER A 191 15.98 25.81 11.41
CA SER A 191 16.38 25.64 10.02
C SER A 191 15.26 26.08 9.07
N SER A 192 15.52 27.14 8.28
CA SER A 192 14.65 27.57 7.19
C SER A 192 15.07 27.01 5.81
N GLY A 193 16.16 26.24 5.78
CA GLY A 193 16.80 25.73 4.56
C GLY A 193 16.25 24.39 4.05
N PRO A 194 16.75 23.92 2.89
CA PRO A 194 16.41 22.62 2.31
C PRO A 194 17.04 21.42 3.04
N ASP A 195 17.84 21.63 4.09
CA ASP A 195 18.70 20.66 4.78
C ASP A 195 17.96 19.58 5.61
N GLY A 196 16.67 19.39 5.34
CA GLY A 196 15.85 18.38 6.00
C GLY A 196 16.08 16.98 5.43
N ARG A 197 16.12 15.97 6.31
CA ARG A 197 16.15 14.56 5.88
C ARG A 197 14.81 14.19 5.26
N SER A 198 14.84 13.52 4.11
CA SER A 198 13.64 13.11 3.39
C SER A 198 13.54 11.59 3.30
N PHE A 199 12.33 11.07 3.52
CA PHE A 199 12.00 9.66 3.45
C PHE A 199 10.79 9.43 2.56
N TYR A 200 10.62 8.18 2.12
CA TYR A 200 9.51 7.74 1.30
C TYR A 200 8.78 6.61 2.02
N ALA A 201 7.48 6.78 2.25
CA ALA A 201 6.64 5.82 2.95
C ALA A 201 5.51 5.33 2.05
N ILE A 202 5.23 4.03 2.07
CA ILE A 202 4.08 3.46 1.37
C ILE A 202 2.92 3.26 2.34
N ASN A 203 3.23 2.81 3.55
CA ASN A 203 2.28 2.63 4.63
C ASN A 203 2.20 3.90 5.47
N ASP A 204 3.24 4.22 6.23
CA ASP A 204 3.15 5.21 7.29
C ASP A 204 4.47 5.85 7.70
N ALA A 205 4.34 7.04 8.29
CA ALA A 205 5.36 7.72 9.06
C ALA A 205 4.89 7.81 10.50
N VAL A 206 5.71 7.36 11.45
CA VAL A 206 5.31 7.28 12.85
C VAL A 206 6.28 8.05 13.71
N ILE A 207 5.74 9.03 14.41
CA ILE A 207 6.47 9.80 15.41
C ILE A 207 6.08 9.23 16.75
N HIS A 208 7.06 8.73 17.50
CA HIS A 208 6.78 8.14 18.81
C HIS A 208 7.98 8.31 19.73
N LYS A 209 7.71 8.17 21.02
CA LYS A 209 8.75 8.06 22.05
C LYS A 209 9.39 6.66 22.03
N SER A 210 10.65 6.54 22.43
CA SER A 210 11.26 5.24 22.75
C SER A 210 11.28 4.95 24.25
N GLY A 211 11.09 3.69 24.63
CA GLY A 211 11.15 3.23 26.01
C GLY A 211 10.04 3.79 26.93
N PHE A 212 10.32 3.83 28.23
CA PHE A 212 9.41 4.36 29.28
C PHE A 212 9.40 5.90 29.35
N ALA A 213 9.50 6.56 28.20
CA ALA A 213 9.51 8.02 28.12
C ALA A 213 8.16 8.64 28.53
N ARG A 214 8.21 9.90 28.98
CA ARG A 214 6.99 10.69 29.26
C ARG A 214 6.19 10.93 27.98
N LEU A 215 4.96 11.41 28.17
CA LEU A 215 4.12 11.81 27.04
C LEU A 215 4.78 12.90 26.22
N ILE A 216 4.54 12.85 24.92
CA ILE A 216 5.07 13.80 23.96
C ILE A 216 3.99 14.81 23.63
N GLY A 217 4.38 16.09 23.65
CA GLY A 217 3.54 17.19 23.21
C GLY A 217 3.71 17.38 21.72
N LEU A 218 2.61 17.31 20.97
CA LEU A 218 2.60 17.47 19.52
C LEU A 218 1.64 18.61 19.15
N ARG A 219 2.02 19.40 18.14
CA ARG A 219 1.10 20.29 17.45
C ARG A 219 0.94 19.82 16.02
N VAL A 220 -0.30 19.62 15.58
CA VAL A 220 -0.60 19.13 14.25
C VAL A 220 -1.27 20.22 13.43
N LEU A 221 -0.73 20.45 12.24
CA LEU A 221 -1.25 21.38 11.25
C LEU A 221 -1.59 20.64 9.97
N ALA A 222 -2.68 21.02 9.33
CA ALA A 222 -3.08 20.59 8.00
C ALA A 222 -2.94 21.80 7.06
N ASP A 223 -2.04 21.69 6.10
CA ASP A 223 -1.42 22.79 5.37
C ASP A 223 -0.81 23.79 6.35
N ASP A 224 -1.54 24.86 6.68
CA ASP A 224 -1.14 25.87 7.67
C ASP A 224 -2.23 26.07 8.76
N ASP A 225 -3.34 25.32 8.70
CA ASP A 225 -4.44 25.38 9.66
C ASP A 225 -4.17 24.42 10.83
N GLU A 226 -4.27 24.94 12.06
CA GLU A 226 -4.07 24.13 13.25
C GLU A 226 -5.21 23.14 13.46
N VAL A 227 -4.88 21.84 13.48
CA VAL A 227 -5.82 20.76 13.79
C VAL A 227 -5.95 20.62 15.31
N GLY A 228 -4.83 20.73 16.03
CA GLY A 228 -4.82 20.79 17.49
C GLY A 228 -3.51 20.36 18.14
N HIS A 229 -3.54 20.40 19.47
CA HIS A 229 -2.45 20.00 20.35
C HIS A 229 -2.74 18.63 20.98
N TYR A 230 -1.80 17.70 20.86
CA TYR A 230 -1.92 16.34 21.40
C TYR A 230 -0.88 16.10 22.49
N SER A 231 -1.31 15.41 23.54
CA SER A 231 -0.43 14.76 24.51
C SER A 231 -0.67 13.26 24.39
N ALA A 232 0.33 12.53 23.88
CA ALA A 232 0.18 11.15 23.41
C ALA A 232 1.51 10.39 23.52
N ASP A 233 1.49 9.09 23.22
CA ASP A 233 2.72 8.31 23.03
C ASP A 233 3.36 8.57 21.66
N GLY A 234 2.55 9.07 20.71
CA GLY A 234 2.95 9.31 19.33
C GLY A 234 1.79 9.69 18.42
N ILE A 235 2.10 9.81 17.14
CA ILE A 235 1.13 9.94 16.05
C ILE A 235 1.61 9.18 14.82
N ILE A 236 0.67 8.53 14.14
CA ILE A 236 0.86 7.80 12.89
C ILE A 236 0.24 8.63 11.77
N LEU A 237 1.01 8.89 10.72
CA LEU A 237 0.54 9.49 9.47
C LEU A 237 0.61 8.42 8.39
N ALA A 238 -0.53 7.79 8.10
CA ALA A 238 -0.63 6.63 7.23
C ALA A 238 -1.32 6.95 5.90
N THR A 239 -0.95 6.26 4.83
CA THR A 239 -1.74 6.22 3.59
C THR A 239 -2.97 5.33 3.75
N ALA A 240 -3.87 5.34 2.77
CA ALA A 240 -4.93 4.33 2.67
C ALA A 240 -4.39 2.89 2.69
N THR A 241 -3.20 2.65 2.12
CA THR A 241 -2.55 1.33 2.15
C THR A 241 -2.03 0.99 3.55
N GLY A 242 -1.47 1.97 4.26
CA GLY A 242 -1.03 1.82 5.66
C GLY A 242 -2.16 1.78 6.68
N SER A 243 -3.40 2.11 6.28
CA SER A 243 -4.56 2.11 7.20
C SER A 243 -4.83 0.74 7.83
N THR A 244 -4.43 -0.35 7.17
CA THR A 244 -4.55 -1.74 7.67
C THR A 244 -3.28 -2.24 8.38
N ALA A 245 -2.26 -1.38 8.55
CA ALA A 245 -1.01 -1.68 9.24
C ALA A 245 -1.05 -1.11 10.67
N TYR A 246 -0.03 -0.36 11.10
CA TYR A 246 0.06 0.10 12.48
C TYR A 246 -1.07 1.07 12.85
N SER A 247 -1.53 1.88 11.89
CA SER A 247 -2.69 2.77 12.08
C SER A 247 -3.93 2.02 12.55
N LEU A 248 -4.18 0.79 12.06
CA LEU A 248 -5.34 0.00 12.49
C LEU A 248 -5.23 -0.38 13.96
N SER A 249 -4.05 -0.83 14.40
CA SER A 249 -3.78 -1.21 15.78
C SER A 249 -3.90 -0.04 16.76
N ALA A 250 -3.62 1.18 16.29
CA ALA A 250 -3.80 2.40 17.08
C ALA A 250 -5.24 2.96 17.04
N GLY A 251 -6.19 2.25 16.44
CA GLY A 251 -7.61 2.65 16.40
C GLY A 251 -7.99 3.53 15.21
N GLY A 252 -7.11 3.67 14.20
CA GLY A 252 -7.42 4.34 12.94
C GLY A 252 -8.43 3.58 12.08
N PRO A 253 -9.17 4.28 11.20
CA PRO A 253 -10.14 3.64 10.31
C PRO A 253 -9.47 2.80 9.22
N ILE A 254 -10.18 1.78 8.75
CA ILE A 254 -9.81 1.04 7.54
C ILE A 254 -10.24 1.89 6.33
N VAL A 255 -9.29 2.19 5.45
CA VAL A 255 -9.51 2.99 4.25
C VAL A 255 -9.33 2.12 3.00
N SER A 256 -10.22 2.25 2.02
CA SER A 256 -10.09 1.54 0.74
C SER A 256 -8.76 1.90 0.07
N PRO A 257 -7.93 0.92 -0.37
CA PRO A 257 -6.57 1.19 -0.85
C PRO A 257 -6.45 2.12 -2.07
N THR A 258 -7.51 2.25 -2.85
CA THR A 258 -7.57 3.13 -4.03
C THR A 258 -7.98 4.57 -3.69
N MET A 259 -8.37 4.85 -2.45
CA MET A 259 -8.63 6.21 -2.00
C MET A 259 -7.29 6.93 -1.79
N GLU A 260 -7.19 8.14 -2.33
CA GLU A 260 -6.03 9.01 -2.11
C GLU A 260 -6.27 9.86 -0.86
N GLY A 261 -5.95 9.28 0.31
CA GLY A 261 -6.11 9.94 1.61
C GLY A 261 -4.95 9.66 2.56
N ILE A 262 -4.77 10.57 3.51
CA ILE A 262 -3.80 10.45 4.61
C ILE A 262 -4.59 10.36 5.92
N VAL A 263 -4.31 9.35 6.72
CA VAL A 263 -4.92 9.12 8.03
C VAL A 263 -3.95 9.57 9.11
N ALA A 264 -4.35 10.52 9.95
CA ALA A 264 -3.63 10.89 11.15
C ALA A 264 -4.25 10.18 12.35
N THR A 265 -3.53 9.24 12.95
CA THR A 265 -3.98 8.41 14.08
C THR A 265 -3.08 8.65 15.29
N PRO A 266 -3.55 9.31 16.36
CA PRO A 266 -2.77 9.47 17.59
C PRO A 266 -2.58 8.11 18.28
N ILE A 267 -1.43 7.91 18.93
CA ILE A 267 -1.14 6.69 19.70
C ILE A 267 -1.41 6.99 21.18
N SER A 268 -2.39 6.31 21.77
CA SER A 268 -2.78 6.46 23.18
C SER A 268 -2.89 7.93 23.65
N PRO A 269 -3.72 8.77 22.99
CA PRO A 269 -3.85 10.17 23.40
C PRO A 269 -4.46 10.26 24.81
N HIS A 270 -3.91 11.14 25.66
CA HIS A 270 -4.38 11.34 27.03
C HIS A 270 -5.67 12.17 27.15
N THR A 271 -6.23 12.58 26.03
CA THR A 271 -7.53 13.25 25.96
C THR A 271 -8.53 12.38 25.20
N LEU A 272 -9.70 12.18 25.79
CA LEU A 272 -10.77 11.35 25.24
C LEU A 272 -11.43 11.94 23.99
N ALA A 273 -11.17 13.21 23.66
CA ALA A 273 -11.79 13.90 22.53
C ALA A 273 -11.04 13.70 21.21
N VAL A 274 -9.74 13.38 21.25
CA VAL A 274 -8.95 13.25 20.02
C VAL A 274 -9.31 11.94 19.32
N ARG A 275 -9.60 12.05 18.03
CA ARG A 275 -9.96 10.94 17.15
C ARG A 275 -9.06 10.92 15.93
N PRO A 276 -8.88 9.77 15.27
CA PRO A 276 -8.23 9.72 13.97
C PRO A 276 -8.95 10.61 12.96
N VAL A 277 -8.19 11.30 12.11
CA VAL A 277 -8.73 12.18 11.06
C VAL A 277 -8.22 11.70 9.71
N VAL A 278 -9.11 11.68 8.72
CA VAL A 278 -8.77 11.36 7.33
C VAL A 278 -8.74 12.65 6.52
N PHE A 279 -7.59 12.97 5.96
CA PHE A 279 -7.35 14.12 5.10
C PHE A 279 -7.28 13.70 3.63
N SER A 280 -7.49 14.66 2.74
CA SER A 280 -7.18 14.49 1.31
C SER A 280 -5.70 14.14 1.15
N GLY A 281 -5.37 13.28 0.17
CA GLY A 281 -3.99 12.93 -0.19
C GLY A 281 -3.10 14.12 -0.53
N ASP A 282 -3.69 15.25 -0.92
CA ASP A 282 -2.97 16.47 -1.31
C ASP A 282 -2.67 17.41 -0.13
N THR A 283 -3.25 17.15 1.04
CA THR A 283 -3.04 17.93 2.26
C THR A 283 -1.60 17.73 2.74
N ARG A 284 -0.90 18.82 3.08
CA ARG A 284 0.38 18.73 3.79
C ARG A 284 0.13 18.64 5.28
N ILE A 285 0.53 17.58 5.94
CA ILE A 285 0.41 17.47 7.40
C ILE A 285 1.76 17.82 8.02
N SER A 286 1.78 18.78 8.94
CA SER A 286 2.97 19.15 9.70
C SER A 286 2.76 18.80 11.17
N VAL A 287 3.77 18.18 11.77
CA VAL A 287 3.77 17.82 13.20
C VAL A 287 4.97 18.48 13.86
N GLU A 288 4.73 19.45 14.72
CA GLU A 288 5.75 20.12 15.53
C GLU A 288 5.87 19.43 16.89
N LEU A 289 7.11 19.16 17.29
CA LEU A 289 7.43 18.50 18.56
C LEU A 289 7.56 19.55 19.65
N LEU A 290 6.54 19.69 20.49
CA LEU A 290 6.47 20.73 21.53
C LEU A 290 7.20 20.32 22.81
N SER A 291 7.12 19.05 23.17
CA SER A 291 7.77 18.51 24.37
C SER A 291 8.00 17.01 24.25
N GLY A 292 8.99 16.52 24.97
CA GLY A 292 9.36 15.10 25.02
C GLY A 292 10.75 14.94 25.61
N ASP A 293 11.08 13.73 26.05
CA ASP A 293 12.42 13.38 26.52
C ASP A 293 13.39 13.22 25.32
N HIS A 294 14.68 12.92 25.57
CA HIS A 294 15.75 12.85 24.55
C HIS A 294 15.62 11.70 23.52
N ASP A 295 14.49 11.02 23.49
CA ASP A 295 14.28 9.71 22.88
C ASP A 295 13.06 9.71 21.93
N LEU A 296 12.88 10.80 21.19
CA LEU A 296 11.86 10.89 20.13
C LEU A 296 12.41 10.29 18.84
N GLN A 297 11.59 9.48 18.17
CA GLN A 297 11.99 8.77 16.97
C GLN A 297 10.94 8.88 15.86
N LEU A 298 11.44 8.99 14.63
CA LEU A 298 10.67 8.77 13.42
C LEU A 298 10.96 7.36 12.91
N THR A 299 9.91 6.58 12.69
CA THR A 299 9.97 5.36 11.87
C THR A 299 9.16 5.56 10.59
N VAL A 300 9.59 4.91 9.52
CA VAL A 300 8.97 5.01 8.19
C VAL A 300 8.79 3.60 7.63
N ASP A 301 7.54 3.22 7.33
CA ASP A 301 7.17 1.84 6.96
C ASP A 301 7.70 0.79 7.97
N GLY A 302 7.71 1.13 9.27
CA GLY A 302 8.26 0.29 10.34
C GLY A 302 9.79 0.15 10.35
N GLN A 303 10.52 0.92 9.53
CA GLN A 303 11.98 0.96 9.52
C GLN A 303 12.50 2.19 10.29
N PRO A 304 13.71 2.12 10.90
CA PRO A 304 14.32 3.28 11.56
C PRO A 304 14.50 4.44 10.58
N GLY A 305 13.93 5.61 10.89
CA GLY A 305 14.10 6.84 10.12
C GLY A 305 15.21 7.71 10.69
N CYS A 306 14.91 8.47 11.75
CA CYS A 306 15.89 9.25 12.49
C CYS A 306 15.41 9.58 13.90
N ARG A 307 16.33 10.04 14.75
CA ARG A 307 15.97 10.69 16.01
C ARG A 307 15.42 12.09 15.73
N LEU A 308 14.56 12.55 16.63
CA LEU A 308 13.91 13.86 16.58
C LEU A 308 14.22 14.61 17.88
N SER A 309 14.22 15.93 17.82
CA SER A 309 14.41 16.82 18.96
C SER A 309 13.18 17.71 19.16
N VAL A 310 12.99 18.22 20.37
CA VAL A 310 11.97 19.24 20.64
C VAL A 310 12.24 20.47 19.76
N GLY A 311 11.19 20.98 19.13
CA GLY A 311 11.22 22.05 18.15
C GLY A 311 11.38 21.57 16.70
N ASP A 312 11.74 20.31 16.45
CA ASP A 312 11.75 19.77 15.09
C ASP A 312 10.32 19.67 14.55
N ARG A 313 10.21 19.76 13.22
CA ARG A 313 8.94 19.62 12.50
C ARG A 313 9.03 18.47 11.50
N VAL A 314 8.07 17.55 11.58
CA VAL A 314 7.91 16.47 10.60
C VAL A 314 6.78 16.84 9.65
N GLU A 315 7.09 16.94 8.37
CA GLU A 315 6.16 17.29 7.31
C GLU A 315 5.88 16.07 6.42
N VAL A 316 4.61 15.74 6.24
CA VAL A 316 4.13 14.64 5.41
C VAL A 316 3.27 15.21 4.29
N ALA A 317 3.55 14.78 3.06
CA ALA A 317 2.75 15.14 1.89
C ALA A 317 2.74 14.01 0.87
N ARG A 318 1.86 14.08 -0.14
CA ARG A 318 1.92 13.20 -1.31
C ARG A 318 3.33 13.16 -1.93
N SER A 319 3.83 11.95 -2.17
CA SER A 319 5.03 11.74 -2.98
C SER A 319 4.73 11.90 -4.47
N ARG A 320 5.70 12.40 -5.23
CA ARG A 320 5.64 12.43 -6.70
C ARG A 320 5.69 11.04 -7.33
N HIS A 321 6.15 10.03 -6.59
CA HIS A 321 6.27 8.65 -7.04
C HIS A 321 5.15 7.82 -6.40
N ALA A 322 4.10 7.51 -7.15
CA ALA A 322 3.08 6.56 -6.71
C ALA A 322 3.56 5.12 -6.93
N VAL A 323 3.08 4.19 -6.10
CA VAL A 323 3.36 2.76 -6.30
C VAL A 323 2.35 2.17 -7.27
N GLY A 324 2.80 1.45 -8.29
CA GLY A 324 1.94 0.63 -9.14
C GLY A 324 1.93 -0.81 -8.67
N LEU A 325 0.78 -1.31 -8.19
CA LEU A 325 0.62 -2.72 -7.84
C LEU A 325 -0.16 -3.47 -8.92
N VAL A 326 0.32 -4.65 -9.29
CA VAL A 326 -0.40 -5.57 -10.16
C VAL A 326 -1.57 -6.19 -9.38
N ARG A 327 -2.78 -6.05 -9.93
CA ARG A 327 -3.97 -6.74 -9.46
C ARG A 327 -4.47 -7.68 -10.55
N LEU A 328 -4.56 -8.95 -10.19
CA LEU A 328 -5.15 -9.98 -11.05
C LEU A 328 -6.67 -10.03 -10.88
N PRO A 329 -7.40 -10.51 -11.91
CA PRO A 329 -8.80 -10.91 -11.78
C PRO A 329 -9.00 -11.84 -10.57
N ARG A 330 -10.12 -11.68 -9.86
CA ARG A 330 -10.52 -12.45 -8.65
C ARG A 330 -9.80 -12.08 -7.33
N HIS A 331 -8.76 -11.25 -7.36
CA HIS A 331 -8.18 -10.69 -6.14
C HIS A 331 -8.86 -9.36 -5.78
N SER A 332 -9.39 -9.28 -4.56
CA SER A 332 -10.09 -8.09 -4.05
C SER A 332 -9.66 -7.80 -2.63
N PHE A 333 -9.43 -6.52 -2.34
CA PHE A 333 -9.15 -6.02 -0.99
C PHE A 333 -10.16 -6.54 0.04
N PHE A 334 -11.46 -6.52 -0.28
CA PHE A 334 -12.49 -6.97 0.67
C PHE A 334 -12.48 -8.49 0.91
N THR A 335 -12.00 -9.28 -0.05
CA THR A 335 -11.79 -10.72 0.18
C THR A 335 -10.67 -10.94 1.20
N VAL A 336 -9.57 -10.20 1.08
CA VAL A 336 -8.46 -10.25 2.03
C VAL A 336 -8.90 -9.73 3.40
N LEU A 337 -9.61 -8.60 3.44
CA LEU A 337 -10.14 -8.00 4.66
C LEU A 337 -11.01 -8.99 5.47
N ARG A 338 -11.97 -9.65 4.79
CA ARG A 338 -12.83 -10.66 5.42
C ARG A 338 -12.04 -11.86 5.93
N ARG A 339 -11.08 -12.36 5.15
CA ARG A 339 -10.25 -13.51 5.56
C ARG A 339 -9.36 -13.18 6.76
N LYS A 340 -8.72 -12.00 6.77
CA LYS A 340 -7.77 -11.59 7.82
C LYS A 340 -8.45 -11.20 9.12
N LEU A 341 -9.51 -10.41 9.06
CA LEU A 341 -10.16 -9.86 10.24
C LEU A 341 -11.42 -10.63 10.65
N ARG A 342 -11.72 -11.76 9.97
CA ARG A 342 -13.01 -12.47 10.08
C ARG A 342 -14.20 -11.51 9.96
N TRP A 343 -14.05 -10.52 9.09
CA TRP A 343 -14.95 -9.36 9.05
C TRP A 343 -16.32 -9.75 8.50
N GLY A 344 -17.38 -9.48 9.26
CA GLY A 344 -18.75 -9.78 8.85
C GLY A 344 -19.12 -11.27 8.85
N ASP A 345 -18.34 -12.12 9.53
CA ASP A 345 -18.70 -13.54 9.76
C ASP A 345 -19.74 -13.64 10.89
N VAL A 346 -20.87 -12.96 10.72
CA VAL A 346 -22.06 -13.15 11.55
C VAL A 346 -22.87 -14.26 10.92
N ARG A 347 -22.40 -15.50 11.08
CA ARG A 347 -23.30 -16.65 10.98
C ARG A 347 -24.09 -16.65 12.28
N GLU A 348 -25.36 -16.27 12.20
CA GLU A 348 -26.31 -16.41 13.31
C GLU A 348 -26.18 -17.81 13.91
N HIS A 349 -26.21 -17.90 15.24
CA HIS A 349 -26.25 -19.17 15.95
C HIS A 349 -27.33 -20.09 15.34
N PRO A 350 -27.07 -21.40 15.13
CA PRO A 350 -28.16 -22.31 14.88
C PRO A 350 -29.14 -22.19 16.05
N ALA A 351 -30.41 -21.91 15.74
CA ALA A 351 -31.46 -21.86 16.73
C ALA A 351 -31.34 -23.09 17.64
N SER A 352 -31.22 -22.85 18.95
CA SER A 352 -31.31 -23.89 19.96
C SER A 352 -32.56 -24.74 19.68
N PRO A 353 -32.49 -26.08 19.72
CA PRO A 353 -33.69 -26.89 19.60
C PRO A 353 -34.64 -26.47 20.72
N SER A 354 -35.81 -25.98 20.31
CA SER A 354 -36.95 -25.69 21.19
C SER A 354 -37.23 -26.91 22.06
N GLY A 355 -37.57 -26.62 23.32
CA GLY A 355 -37.64 -27.56 24.43
C GLY A 355 -38.26 -28.91 24.10
N ALA A 356 -37.56 -29.97 24.51
CA ALA A 356 -38.23 -31.21 24.88
C ALA A 356 -39.02 -30.90 26.16
N GLU A 357 -40.33 -31.05 26.04
CA GLU A 357 -41.30 -31.03 27.12
C GLU A 357 -40.92 -32.11 28.14
N ASP A 358 -40.70 -31.69 29.39
CA ASP A 358 -40.78 -32.55 30.56
C ASP A 358 -42.27 -32.83 30.82
N GLU A 359 -42.74 -34.00 30.41
CA GLU A 359 -43.93 -34.64 30.99
C GLU A 359 -43.57 -36.08 31.38
N SER A 360 -43.18 -36.26 32.65
CA SER A 360 -43.71 -37.30 33.56
C SER A 360 -42.98 -37.30 34.90
#